data_AF-A0A9D6Q894-F1
#
_entry.id   AF-A0A9D6Q894-F1
#
_cell.length_a   1.000
_cell.length_b   1.000
_cell.length_c   1.000
_cell.angle_alpha   90.00
_cell.angle_beta   90.00
_cell.angle_gamma   90.00
#
_symmetry.space_group_name_H-M   'P 1'
#
loop_
_entity.id
_entity.type
_entity.pdbx_description
1 polymer ?
#
loop_
_entity_poly.entity_id
_entity_poly.type
_entity_poly.pdbx_seq_one_letter_code
_entity_poly.pdbx_strand_id
1 'polypeptide(L)'
;MGDHLRRKRMLLGLRQRDVATILAISIATLERWERNETQPKPYLIPRIIDFLGYAPYEPQDRFGSWLLMARRALGLSRKRLAKRLSVDESTIFRWESGRAGPQAALLRRLRAVLTSDEHR
;
A
#
# COMPACT_ATOMS: atom_id res chain seq x y z
N MET A 1 -4.43 -8.84 1.68
CA MET A 1 -3.45 -9.08 0.57
C MET A 1 -3.35 -10.56 0.20
N GLY A 2 -2.95 -11.46 1.12
CA GLY A 2 -2.86 -12.90 0.86
C GLY A 2 -4.17 -13.53 0.37
N ASP A 3 -5.28 -13.17 1.01
CA ASP A 3 -6.61 -13.66 0.65
C ASP A 3 -7.05 -13.23 -0.75
N HIS A 4 -6.65 -12.03 -1.20
CA HIS A 4 -6.94 -11.55 -2.56
C HIS A 4 -6.19 -12.37 -3.60
N LEU A 5 -4.91 -12.68 -3.35
CA LEU A 5 -4.11 -13.54 -4.21
C LEU A 5 -4.70 -14.95 -4.30
N ARG A 6 -5.02 -15.55 -3.15
CA ARG A 6 -5.66 -16.88 -3.09
C ARG A 6 -6.99 -16.89 -3.83
N ARG A 7 -7.85 -15.90 -3.61
CA ARG A 7 -9.16 -15.80 -4.26
C ARG A 7 -9.02 -15.67 -5.78
N LYS A 8 -8.18 -14.75 -6.27
CA LYS A 8 -7.94 -14.57 -7.72
C LYS A 8 -7.36 -15.84 -8.34
N ARG A 9 -6.39 -16.48 -7.69
CA ARG A 9 -5.79 -17.74 -8.15
C ARG A 9 -6.86 -18.83 -8.33
N MET A 10 -7.70 -19.05 -7.32
CA MET A 10 -8.77 -20.05 -7.37
C MET A 10 -9.83 -19.71 -8.43
N LEU A 11 -10.19 -18.43 -8.59
CA LEU A 11 -11.12 -17.97 -9.64
C LEU A 11 -10.59 -18.25 -11.05
N LEU A 12 -9.28 -18.14 -11.25
CA LEU A 12 -8.63 -18.42 -12.53
C LEU A 12 -8.27 -19.91 -12.71
N GLY A 13 -8.57 -20.78 -11.74
CA GLY A 13 -8.21 -22.21 -11.78
C GLY A 13 -6.70 -22.48 -11.77
N LEU A 14 -5.89 -21.51 -11.33
CA LEU A 14 -4.43 -21.58 -11.37
C LEU A 14 -3.86 -22.34 -10.17
N ARG A 15 -2.77 -23.07 -10.38
CA ARG A 15 -1.97 -23.66 -9.30
C ARG A 15 -1.05 -22.61 -8.71
N GLN A 16 -0.58 -22.81 -7.48
CA GLN A 16 0.36 -21.89 -6.83
C GLN A 16 1.65 -21.69 -7.65
N ARG A 17 2.13 -22.75 -8.32
CA ARG A 17 3.30 -22.67 -9.22
C ARG A 17 3.10 -21.70 -10.38
N ASP A 18 1.89 -21.62 -10.93
CA ASP A 18 1.61 -20.80 -12.10
C ASP A 18 1.64 -19.32 -11.70
N VAL A 19 1.03 -18.98 -10.55
CA VAL A 19 1.06 -17.63 -9.98
C VAL A 19 2.47 -17.23 -9.51
N ALA A 20 3.22 -18.16 -8.93
CA ALA A 20 4.61 -17.91 -8.54
C ALA A 20 5.48 -17.54 -9.76
N THR A 21 5.29 -18.22 -10.89
CA THR A 21 5.95 -17.89 -12.16
C THR A 21 5.53 -16.50 -12.68
N ILE A 22 4.23 -16.18 -12.69
CA ILE A 22 3.72 -14.86 -13.12
C ILE A 22 4.36 -13.72 -12.29
N LEU A 23 4.42 -13.91 -10.98
CA LEU A 23 4.99 -12.93 -10.05
C LEU A 23 6.52 -13.01 -9.93
N ALA A 24 7.17 -13.96 -10.63
CA ALA A 24 8.58 -14.36 -10.50
C ALA A 24 9.07 -14.39 -9.04
N ILE A 25 8.36 -15.17 -8.23
CA ILE A 25 8.70 -15.48 -6.84
C ILE A 25 8.76 -16.99 -6.65
N SER A 26 9.24 -17.44 -5.48
CA SER A 26 9.17 -18.85 -5.13
C SER A 26 7.74 -19.27 -4.74
N ILE A 27 7.40 -20.54 -4.94
CA ILE A 27 6.11 -21.12 -4.51
C ILE A 27 5.94 -20.95 -2.99
N ALA A 28 7.02 -21.19 -2.21
CA ALA A 28 7.01 -21.01 -0.77
C ALA A 28 6.71 -19.55 -0.35
N THR A 29 7.20 -18.57 -1.12
CA THR A 29 6.88 -17.15 -0.89
C THR A 29 5.38 -16.91 -1.08
N LEU A 30 4.82 -17.40 -2.19
CA LEU A 30 3.38 -17.28 -2.45
C LEU A 30 2.55 -17.98 -1.37
N GLU A 31 2.93 -19.18 -0.96
CA GLU A 31 2.22 -19.97 0.05
C GLU A 31 2.16 -19.24 1.40
N ARG A 32 3.29 -18.67 1.85
CA ARG A 32 3.33 -17.84 3.07
C ARG A 32 2.44 -16.60 2.95
N TRP A 33 2.35 -15.99 1.77
CA TRP A 33 1.43 -14.87 1.55
C TRP A 33 -0.02 -15.33 1.61
N GLU A 34 -0.38 -16.44 0.95
CA GLU A 34 -1.76 -16.98 0.97
C GLU A 34 -2.20 -17.47 2.36
N ARG A 35 -1.25 -17.78 3.25
CA ARG A 35 -1.49 -18.08 4.66
C ARG A 35 -1.41 -16.85 5.58
N ASN A 36 -1.23 -15.65 5.00
CA ASN A 36 -1.10 -14.36 5.69
C ASN A 36 0.05 -14.30 6.72
N GLU A 37 1.08 -15.15 6.59
CA GLU A 37 2.24 -15.15 7.49
C GLU A 37 3.22 -14.03 7.21
N THR A 38 3.35 -13.63 5.94
CA THR A 38 4.30 -12.59 5.53
C THR A 38 3.66 -11.67 4.49
N GLN A 39 4.15 -10.45 4.43
CA GLN A 39 3.67 -9.45 3.46
C GLN A 39 4.61 -9.34 2.26
N PRO A 40 4.08 -9.05 1.05
CA PRO A 40 4.90 -8.78 -0.11
C PRO A 40 5.84 -7.60 0.10
N LYS A 41 7.05 -7.70 -0.46
CA LYS A 41 7.99 -6.57 -0.49
C LYS A 41 7.45 -5.47 -1.42
N PRO A 42 7.70 -4.18 -1.12
CA PRO A 42 7.15 -3.07 -1.90
C PRO A 42 7.39 -3.14 -3.41
N TYR A 43 8.54 -3.66 -3.85
CA TYR A 43 8.86 -3.78 -5.28
C TYR A 43 8.02 -4.84 -6.02
N LEU A 44 7.37 -5.78 -5.31
CA LEU A 44 6.49 -6.81 -5.89
C LEU A 44 5.05 -6.33 -6.03
N ILE A 45 4.71 -5.22 -5.37
CA ILE A 45 3.35 -4.68 -5.33
C ILE A 45 2.81 -4.35 -6.72
N PRO A 46 3.55 -3.70 -7.65
CA PRO A 46 3.02 -3.42 -8.98
C PRO A 46 2.60 -4.67 -9.74
N ARG A 47 3.39 -5.74 -9.64
CA ARG A 47 3.10 -7.04 -10.29
C ARG A 47 1.89 -7.74 -9.67
N ILE A 48 1.72 -7.60 -8.36
CA ILE A 48 0.55 -8.12 -7.65
C ILE A 48 -0.71 -7.36 -8.08
N ILE A 49 -0.63 -6.03 -8.20
CA ILE A 49 -1.75 -5.21 -8.67
C ILE A 49 -2.13 -5.59 -10.10
N ASP A 50 -1.14 -5.75 -10.98
CA ASP A 50 -1.32 -6.18 -12.36
C ASP A 50 -2.01 -7.56 -12.44
N PHE A 51 -1.52 -8.54 -11.69
CA PHE A 51 -2.13 -9.88 -11.60
C PHE A 51 -3.58 -9.84 -11.07
N LEU A 52 -3.86 -9.01 -10.07
CA LEU A 52 -5.20 -8.92 -9.46
C LEU A 52 -6.17 -8.11 -10.33
N GLY A 53 -5.65 -7.13 -11.08
CA GLY A 53 -6.43 -6.14 -11.83
C GLY A 53 -6.98 -5.01 -10.95
N TYR A 54 -6.58 -4.94 -9.69
CA TYR A 54 -6.96 -3.90 -8.73
C TYR A 54 -5.95 -3.86 -7.58
N ALA A 55 -5.98 -2.78 -6.81
CA ALA A 55 -5.11 -2.59 -5.66
C ALA A 55 -5.72 -3.27 -4.41
N PRO A 56 -5.19 -4.41 -3.92
CA PRO A 56 -5.79 -5.23 -2.85
C PRO A 56 -5.37 -4.76 -1.45
N TYR A 57 -5.35 -3.45 -1.27
CA TYR A 57 -5.21 -2.88 0.05
C TYR A 57 -6.59 -2.95 0.65
N GLU A 58 -6.76 -3.71 1.72
CA GLU A 58 -7.96 -3.53 2.53
C GLU A 58 -8.02 -2.05 2.90
N PRO A 59 -9.14 -1.36 2.62
CA PRO A 59 -9.44 -0.16 3.34
C PRO A 59 -9.66 -0.62 4.79
N GLN A 60 -8.60 -0.70 5.56
CA GLN A 60 -8.77 -0.28 6.93
C GLN A 60 -9.20 1.17 6.77
N ASP A 61 -10.46 1.49 7.10
CA ASP A 61 -11.07 2.83 7.12
C ASP A 61 -10.32 3.76 8.10
N ARG A 62 -9.01 3.87 7.88
CA ARG A 62 -8.02 4.46 8.74
C ARG A 62 -7.21 5.30 7.79
N PHE A 63 -7.42 6.59 7.91
CA PHE A 63 -6.63 7.68 7.33
C PHE A 63 -5.15 7.33 7.08
N GLY A 64 -4.50 6.59 8.00
CA GLY A 64 -3.12 6.13 7.89
C GLY A 64 -2.78 5.29 6.66
N SER A 65 -3.61 4.30 6.33
CA SER A 65 -3.38 3.42 5.19
C SER A 65 -3.51 4.19 3.87
N TRP A 66 -4.54 5.03 3.77
CA TRP A 66 -4.72 5.93 2.64
C TRP A 66 -3.53 6.91 2.50
N LEU A 67 -3.09 7.52 3.60
CA LEU A 67 -1.96 8.45 3.58
C LEU A 67 -0.66 7.77 3.13
N LEU A 68 -0.40 6.55 3.63
CA LEU A 68 0.76 5.76 3.23
C LEU A 68 0.75 5.48 1.72
N MET A 69 -0.40 5.10 1.18
CA MET A 69 -0.57 4.82 -0.25
C MET A 69 -0.41 6.09 -1.09
N ALA A 70 -1.09 7.17 -0.74
CA ALA A 70 -1.01 8.45 -1.45
C ALA A 70 0.42 8.99 -1.46
N ARG A 71 1.11 8.95 -0.30
CA ARG A 71 2.51 9.37 -0.20
C ARG A 71 3.42 8.54 -1.12
N ARG A 72 3.22 7.22 -1.14
CA ARG A 72 4.02 6.30 -1.97
C ARG A 72 3.75 6.48 -3.46
N ALA A 73 2.50 6.69 -3.86
CA ALA A 73 2.12 6.97 -5.25
C ALA A 73 2.79 8.24 -5.78
N LEU A 74 2.97 9.26 -4.92
CA LEU A 74 3.66 10.51 -5.25
C LEU A 74 5.19 10.47 -5.06
N GLY A 75 5.78 9.30 -4.75
CA GLY A 75 7.23 9.17 -4.56
C GLY A 75 7.80 9.96 -3.37
N LEU A 76 6.95 10.38 -2.42
CA LEU A 76 7.36 11.20 -1.29
C LEU A 76 7.93 10.32 -0.16
N SER A 77 9.04 10.73 0.44
CA SER A 77 9.48 10.16 1.73
C SER A 77 8.66 10.75 2.89
N ARG A 78 8.64 10.09 4.05
CA ARG A 78 7.97 10.61 5.25
C ARG A 78 8.53 11.98 5.64
N LYS A 79 9.86 12.11 5.68
CA LYS A 79 10.56 13.40 5.86
C LYS A 79 10.11 14.49 4.89
N ARG A 80 9.97 14.18 3.59
CA ARG A 80 9.57 15.15 2.57
C ARG A 80 8.12 15.59 2.74
N LEU A 81 7.21 14.66 3.03
CA LEU A 81 5.82 14.96 3.33
C LEU A 81 5.69 15.78 4.63
N ALA A 82 6.42 15.40 5.68
CA ALA A 82 6.47 16.10 6.96
C ALA A 82 6.90 17.56 6.79
N LYS A 83 7.97 17.81 6.01
CA LYS A 83 8.44 19.17 5.67
C LYS A 83 7.36 19.98 4.95
N ARG A 84 6.65 19.40 3.98
CA ARG A 84 5.56 20.08 3.24
C ARG A 84 4.36 20.41 4.13
N LEU A 85 4.13 19.65 5.20
CA LEU A 85 3.02 19.84 6.13
C LEU A 85 3.42 20.60 7.40
N SER A 86 4.70 20.99 7.54
CA SER A 86 5.27 21.62 8.74
C SER A 86 5.02 20.79 10.02
N VAL A 87 5.17 19.47 9.93
CA VAL A 87 5.08 18.54 11.07
C VAL A 87 6.34 17.71 11.20
N ASP A 88 6.50 17.01 12.32
CA ASP A 88 7.59 16.06 12.53
C ASP A 88 7.39 14.74 11.74
N GLU A 89 8.50 14.09 11.36
CA GLU A 89 8.47 12.81 10.64
C GLU A 89 7.78 11.70 11.46
N SER A 90 7.95 11.70 12.79
CA SER A 90 7.30 10.73 13.68
C SER A 90 5.78 10.90 13.71
N THR A 91 5.26 12.10 13.40
CA THR A 91 3.82 12.37 13.28
C THR A 91 3.25 11.68 12.04
N ILE A 92 3.96 11.77 10.90
CA ILE A 92 3.58 11.03 9.68
C ILE A 92 3.63 9.53 9.91
N PHE A 93 4.66 9.03 10.60
CA PHE A 93 4.75 7.62 10.98
C PHE A 93 3.57 7.17 11.86
N ARG A 94 3.20 7.96 12.88
CA ARG A 94 2.06 7.68 13.77
C ARG A 94 0.73 7.67 13.02
N TRP A 95 0.56 8.58 12.06
CA TRP A 95 -0.61 8.58 11.20
C TRP A 95 -0.66 7.35 10.29
N GLU A 96 0.41 7.06 9.56
CA GLU A 96 0.49 5.90 8.65
C GLU A 96 0.32 4.55 9.38
N SER A 97 0.79 4.46 10.62
CA SER A 97 0.62 3.26 11.46
C SER A 97 -0.74 3.21 12.15
N GLY A 98 -1.61 4.19 11.93
CA GLY A 98 -2.95 4.25 12.52
C GLY A 98 -2.96 4.42 14.04
N ARG A 99 -1.84 4.89 14.63
CA ARG A 99 -1.69 5.18 16.06
C ARG A 99 -2.20 6.57 16.44
N ALA A 100 -2.39 7.45 15.46
CA ALA A 100 -2.96 8.78 15.64
C ALA A 100 -3.64 9.25 14.33
N GLY A 101 -4.44 10.31 14.41
CA GLY A 101 -5.04 10.98 13.25
C GLY A 101 -4.74 12.48 13.25
N PRO A 102 -4.76 13.14 12.08
CA PRO A 102 -4.60 14.58 11.97
C PRO A 102 -5.86 15.30 12.48
N GLN A 103 -5.68 16.53 12.98
CA GLN A 103 -6.78 17.44 13.26
C GLN A 103 -7.40 17.96 11.95
N ALA A 104 -8.67 18.39 11.99
CA ALA A 104 -9.43 18.82 10.81
C ALA A 104 -8.75 19.92 9.98
N ALA A 105 -8.08 20.89 10.63
CA ALA A 105 -7.33 21.94 9.93
C ALA A 105 -6.14 21.39 9.12
N LEU A 106 -5.51 20.33 9.62
CA LEU A 106 -4.34 19.71 9.02
C LEU A 106 -4.71 18.75 7.87
N LEU A 107 -5.90 18.16 7.92
CA LEU A 107 -6.49 17.42 6.80
C LEU A 107 -6.64 18.29 5.55
N ARG A 108 -7.04 19.56 5.70
CA ARG A 108 -7.19 20.49 4.57
C ARG A 108 -5.84 20.79 3.91
N ARG A 109 -4.79 21.03 4.70
CA ARG A 109 -3.41 21.21 4.20
C ARG A 109 -2.89 19.97 3.50
N LEU A 110 -3.17 18.79 4.07
CA LEU A 110 -2.74 17.52 3.52
C LEU A 110 -3.41 17.22 2.19
N ARG A 111 -4.72 17.49 2.04
CA ARG A 111 -5.39 17.37 0.75
C ARG A 111 -4.77 18.28 -0.29
N ALA A 112 -4.52 19.55 0.04
CA ALA A 112 -3.90 20.51 -0.88
C ALA A 112 -2.51 20.03 -1.34
N VAL A 113 -1.63 19.60 -0.42
CA VAL A 113 -0.29 19.12 -0.75
C VAL A 113 -0.30 17.87 -1.64
N LEU A 114 -1.30 17.00 -1.49
CA LEU A 114 -1.41 15.77 -2.27
C LEU A 114 -2.09 15.98 -3.64
N THR A 115 -2.96 16.98 -3.79
CA THR A 115 -3.59 17.34 -5.08
C THR A 115 -2.77 18.31 -5.93
N SER A 116 -1.87 19.11 -5.32
CA SER A 116 -1.05 20.09 -6.05
C SER A 116 0.14 19.48 -6.81
N ASP A 117 0.34 18.16 -6.78
CA ASP A 117 1.41 17.44 -7.49
C ASP A 117 0.88 16.69 -8.74
N GLU A 118 -0.30 17.06 -9.26
CA GLU A 118 -0.80 16.49 -10.53
C GLU A 118 -0.23 17.16 -11.79
N HIS A 119 0.41 18.33 -11.71
CA HIS A 119 0.90 19.04 -12.90
C HIS A 119 2.31 19.59 -12.68
N ARG A 120 3.33 18.78 -12.97
CA ARG A 120 4.61 19.28 -13.50
C ARG A 120 5.40 18.18 -14.20
#